data_AF-A0A085M8T3-F1
#
_entry.id   AF-A0A085M8T3-F1
#
_cell.length_a   1.000
_cell.length_b   1.000
_cell.length_c   1.000
_cell.angle_alpha   90.00
_cell.angle_beta   90.00
_cell.angle_gamma   90.00
#
_symmetry.space_group_name_H-M   'P 1'
#
loop_
_entity.id
_entity.type
_entity.pdbx_description
1 polymer ?
#
loop_
_entity_poly.entity_id
_entity_poly.type
_entity_poly.pdbx_seq_one_letter_code
_entity_poly.pdbx_strand_id
1 'polypeptide(L)'
;MLRRMIWERHLELMHAGSERVLADLRTEVWVLSGRRCVRGILKSCLYCRRLIAKPVFPRMADLPTERTDFKYPAFSNVSLKRSHVKRYGLIFTCLTTRAAHLEVTYTMDVHSFIRALRRFIARRGCPSTTVFDNAETFVGTNALQQVKNPKTEC
;
A
#
# COMPACT_ATOMS: atom_id res chain seq x y z
N MET A 1 -34.80 -23.47 -10.34
CA MET A 1 -34.71 -23.38 -11.82
C MET A 1 -34.33 -21.97 -12.28
N LEU A 2 -35.17 -20.95 -12.07
CA LEU A 2 -34.93 -19.53 -12.43
C LEU A 2 -33.56 -18.97 -12.02
N ARG A 3 -33.11 -19.25 -10.79
CA ARG A 3 -31.80 -18.78 -10.30
C ARG A 3 -30.63 -19.26 -11.16
N ARG A 4 -30.69 -20.52 -11.61
CA ARG A 4 -29.62 -21.15 -12.39
C ARG A 4 -29.58 -20.59 -13.81
N MET A 5 -30.76 -20.43 -14.43
CA MET A 5 -30.91 -19.82 -15.75
C MET A 5 -30.38 -18.38 -15.80
N ILE A 6 -30.74 -17.55 -14.80
CA ILE A 6 -30.23 -16.17 -14.69
C ILE A 6 -28.72 -16.15 -14.49
N TRP A 7 -28.18 -17.11 -13.72
CA TRP A 7 -26.75 -17.21 -13.45
C TRP A 7 -25.95 -17.64 -14.70
N GLU A 8 -26.45 -18.60 -15.46
CA GLU A 8 -25.85 -19.06 -16.72
C GLU A 8 -25.81 -17.92 -17.74
N ARG A 9 -26.93 -17.22 -17.97
CA ARG A 9 -26.96 -16.02 -18.84
C ARG A 9 -26.01 -14.92 -18.37
N HIS A 10 -25.87 -14.73 -17.06
CA HIS A 10 -24.91 -13.75 -16.52
C HIS A 10 -23.45 -14.10 -16.85
N LEU A 11 -23.09 -15.40 -16.87
CA LEU A 11 -21.75 -15.86 -17.22
C LEU A 11 -21.51 -15.81 -18.74
N GLU A 12 -22.48 -16.25 -19.55
CA GLU A 12 -22.38 -16.22 -21.01
C GLU A 12 -22.27 -14.79 -21.56
N LEU A 13 -22.99 -13.85 -20.96
CA LEU A 13 -22.91 -12.42 -21.28
C LEU A 13 -21.72 -11.72 -20.62
N MET A 14 -20.67 -12.45 -20.22
CA MET A 14 -19.42 -11.91 -19.68
C MET A 14 -19.64 -10.94 -18.52
N HIS A 15 -20.45 -11.34 -17.55
CA HIS A 15 -20.78 -10.54 -16.37
C HIS A 15 -21.53 -9.23 -16.65
N ALA A 16 -22.32 -9.18 -17.72
CA ALA A 16 -23.15 -8.03 -18.04
C ALA A 16 -24.09 -7.61 -16.90
N GLY A 17 -24.42 -6.31 -16.87
CA GLY A 17 -25.30 -5.72 -15.87
C GLY A 17 -26.71 -6.28 -15.88
N SER A 18 -27.46 -6.05 -14.79
CA SER A 18 -28.79 -6.63 -14.59
C SER A 18 -29.80 -6.30 -15.68
N GLU A 19 -29.70 -5.13 -16.30
CA GLU A 19 -30.58 -4.71 -17.39
C GLU A 19 -30.31 -5.47 -18.68
N ARG A 20 -29.04 -5.73 -18.99
CA ARG A 20 -28.64 -6.48 -20.17
C ARG A 20 -29.05 -7.96 -20.04
N VAL A 21 -28.80 -8.56 -18.88
CA VAL A 21 -29.21 -9.94 -18.59
C VAL A 21 -30.74 -10.08 -18.63
N LEU A 22 -31.48 -9.09 -18.14
CA LEU A 22 -32.94 -9.11 -18.22
C LEU A 22 -33.47 -8.93 -19.65
N ALA A 23 -32.84 -8.08 -20.46
CA ALA A 23 -33.22 -7.89 -21.85
C ALA A 23 -33.04 -9.18 -22.66
N ASP A 24 -31.94 -9.89 -22.44
CA ASP A 24 -31.65 -11.18 -23.05
C ASP A 24 -32.64 -12.26 -22.58
N LEU A 25 -32.88 -12.40 -21.28
CA LEU A 25 -33.85 -13.37 -20.76
C LEU A 25 -35.27 -13.18 -21.32
N ARG A 26 -35.67 -11.96 -21.67
CA ARG A 26 -37.01 -11.67 -22.21
C ARG A 26 -37.22 -12.18 -23.63
N THR A 27 -36.18 -12.59 -24.36
CA THR A 27 -36.35 -13.20 -25.69
C THR A 27 -36.89 -14.62 -25.59
N GLU A 28 -36.64 -15.31 -24.47
CA GLU A 28 -37.02 -16.72 -24.27
C GLU A 28 -38.08 -16.90 -23.18
N VAL A 29 -38.03 -16.10 -22.10
CA VAL A 29 -38.87 -16.32 -20.91
C VAL A 29 -39.41 -15.02 -20.31
N TRP A 30 -40.68 -15.08 -19.85
CA TRP A 30 -41.29 -13.99 -19.09
C TRP A 30 -41.12 -14.21 -17.59
N VAL A 31 -40.19 -13.48 -16.97
CA VAL A 31 -39.94 -13.55 -15.52
C VAL A 31 -40.77 -12.51 -14.76
N LEU A 32 -41.69 -12.98 -13.92
CA LEU A 32 -42.44 -12.13 -13.00
C LEU A 32 -41.50 -11.39 -12.05
N SER A 33 -41.64 -10.06 -11.93
CA SER A 33 -40.70 -9.22 -11.19
C SER A 33 -39.22 -9.40 -11.59
N GLY A 34 -38.95 -9.67 -12.88
CA GLY A 34 -37.64 -10.05 -13.40
C GLY A 34 -36.49 -9.12 -12.98
N ARG A 35 -36.69 -7.80 -12.99
CA ARG A 35 -35.68 -6.83 -12.51
C ARG A 35 -35.22 -7.13 -11.08
N ARG A 36 -36.16 -7.38 -10.17
CA ARG A 36 -35.87 -7.64 -8.76
C ARG A 36 -35.14 -8.99 -8.60
N CYS A 37 -35.61 -10.01 -9.32
CA CYS A 37 -35.03 -11.35 -9.30
C CYS A 37 -33.58 -11.35 -9.82
N VAL A 38 -33.36 -10.80 -11.02
CA VAL A 38 -32.04 -10.70 -11.66
C VAL A 38 -31.07 -9.91 -10.80
N ARG A 39 -31.47 -8.72 -10.32
CA ARG A 39 -30.61 -7.90 -9.44
C ARG A 39 -30.25 -8.62 -8.14
N GLY A 40 -31.18 -9.40 -7.57
CA GLY A 40 -30.94 -10.19 -6.37
C GLY A 40 -29.87 -11.27 -6.58
N ILE A 41 -29.91 -11.95 -7.72
CA ILE A 41 -28.98 -13.04 -8.06
C ILE A 41 -27.60 -12.49 -8.44
N LEU A 42 -27.54 -11.46 -9.28
CA LEU A 42 -26.26 -10.87 -9.70
C LEU A 42 -25.50 -10.23 -8.53
N LYS A 43 -26.20 -9.77 -7.47
CA LYS A 43 -25.55 -9.27 -6.24
C LYS A 43 -24.67 -10.32 -5.56
N SER A 44 -24.93 -11.62 -5.71
CA SER A 44 -24.06 -12.67 -5.15
C SER A 44 -22.82 -12.97 -5.99
N CYS A 45 -22.68 -12.36 -7.17
CA CYS A 45 -21.50 -12.55 -8.01
C CYS A 45 -20.25 -11.89 -7.41
N LEU A 46 -19.26 -12.71 -7.05
CA LEU A 46 -18.01 -12.25 -6.46
C LEU A 46 -17.19 -11.41 -7.43
N TYR A 47 -17.18 -11.78 -8.72
CA TYR A 47 -16.48 -11.04 -9.77
C TYR A 47 -17.04 -9.61 -9.90
N CYS A 48 -18.35 -9.48 -10.11
CA CYS A 48 -19.00 -8.17 -10.19
C CYS A 48 -18.88 -7.37 -8.89
N ARG A 49 -18.98 -8.04 -7.73
CA ARG A 49 -18.85 -7.37 -6.43
C ARG A 49 -17.45 -6.80 -6.25
N ARG A 50 -16.40 -7.52 -6.67
CA ARG A 50 -15.01 -7.04 -6.63
C ARG A 50 -14.79 -5.86 -7.57
N LEU A 51 -15.33 -5.91 -8.79
CA LEU A 51 -15.22 -4.83 -9.76
C LEU A 51 -15.91 -3.53 -9.32
N ILE A 52 -17.03 -3.64 -8.59
CA ILE A 52 -17.84 -2.48 -8.15
C ILE A 52 -17.39 -1.97 -6.76
N ALA A 53 -16.62 -2.75 -6.01
CA ALA A 53 -16.20 -2.39 -4.65
C ALA A 53 -15.42 -1.06 -4.64
N LYS A 54 -15.89 -0.10 -3.85
CA LYS A 54 -15.17 1.14 -3.57
C LYS A 54 -14.31 0.96 -2.30
N PRO A 55 -13.10 1.53 -2.25
CA PRO A 55 -12.30 1.50 -1.03
C PRO A 55 -13.02 2.28 0.07
N VAL A 56 -13.07 1.71 1.28
CA VAL A 56 -13.52 2.42 2.48
C VAL A 56 -12.32 3.13 3.07
N PHE A 57 -12.30 4.45 2.98
CA PHE A 57 -11.24 5.24 3.60
C PHE A 57 -11.50 5.32 5.12
N PRO A 58 -10.49 5.12 5.97
CA PRO A 58 -10.63 5.36 7.40
C PRO A 58 -10.96 6.85 7.63
N ARG A 59 -11.83 7.12 8.60
CA ARG A 59 -12.14 8.49 9.02
C ARG A 59 -10.89 9.09 9.65
N MET A 60 -10.21 9.97 8.92
CA MET A 60 -9.04 10.69 9.43
C MET A 60 -9.50 11.78 10.40
N ALA A 61 -8.68 12.07 11.41
CA ALA A 61 -8.89 13.22 12.30
C ALA A 61 -8.85 14.52 11.50
N ASP A 62 -9.52 15.56 12.01
CA ASP A 62 -9.47 16.89 11.41
C ASP A 62 -8.02 17.34 11.28
N LEU A 63 -7.68 17.84 10.09
CA LEU A 63 -6.34 18.35 9.83
C LEU A 63 -6.13 19.60 10.71
N PRO A 64 -4.94 19.77 11.32
CA PRO A 64 -4.60 21.00 12.04
C PRO A 64 -4.78 22.23 11.15
N THR A 65 -5.20 23.36 11.71
CA THR A 65 -5.47 24.60 10.98
C THR A 65 -4.24 25.11 10.22
N GLU A 66 -3.04 24.82 10.73
CA GLU A 66 -1.76 25.15 10.09
C GLU A 66 -1.55 24.42 8.76
N ARG A 67 -2.28 23.32 8.53
CA ARG A 67 -2.24 22.53 7.29
C ARG A 67 -3.26 22.98 6.25
N THR A 68 -4.25 23.77 6.67
CA THR A 68 -5.33 24.31 5.82
C THR A 68 -5.22 25.81 5.59
N ASP A 69 -4.37 26.53 6.35
CA ASP A 69 -4.11 27.95 6.15
C ASP A 69 -3.30 28.17 4.86
N PHE A 70 -3.95 28.72 3.84
CA PHE A 70 -3.41 29.01 2.51
C PHE A 70 -2.51 30.25 2.47
N LYS A 71 -2.13 30.83 3.61
CA LYS A 71 -1.33 32.07 3.67
C LYS A 71 0.05 31.94 3.05
N TYR A 72 0.64 30.74 3.04
CA TYR A 72 2.00 30.53 2.59
C TYR A 72 2.12 29.20 1.85
N PRO A 73 2.78 29.13 0.67
CA PRO A 73 3.06 27.86 0.04
C PRO A 73 3.88 26.96 0.98
N ALA A 74 3.78 25.64 0.78
CA ALA A 74 4.63 24.69 1.49
C ALA A 74 6.12 25.11 1.36
N PHE A 75 6.86 25.07 2.48
CA PHE A 75 8.28 25.42 2.55
C PHE A 75 8.64 26.92 2.40
N SER A 76 7.71 27.84 2.67
CA SER A 76 7.96 29.29 2.53
C SER A 76 9.11 29.85 3.37
N ASN A 77 9.35 29.30 4.56
CA ASN A 77 10.43 29.73 5.46
C ASN A 77 11.42 28.58 5.68
N VAL A 78 12.07 28.12 4.61
CA VAL A 78 13.14 27.12 4.71
C VAL A 78 14.39 27.67 4.03
N SER A 79 15.41 27.99 4.82
CA SER A 79 16.73 28.36 4.33
C SER A 79 17.48 27.11 3.84
N LEU A 80 17.10 26.62 2.66
CA LEU A 80 17.83 25.54 1.99
C LEU A 80 19.05 26.13 1.28
N LYS A 81 20.26 25.85 1.80
CA LYS A 81 21.49 25.97 1.00
C LYS A 81 21.39 24.98 -0.17
N ARG A 82 20.96 25.47 -1.34
CA ARG A 82 20.77 24.66 -2.54
C ARG A 82 22.11 24.18 -3.08
N SER A 83 22.36 22.88 -2.96
CA SER A 83 23.44 22.17 -3.65
C SER A 83 22.78 21.09 -4.50
N HIS A 84 22.97 21.14 -5.82
CA HIS A 84 22.41 20.18 -6.78
C HIS A 84 23.26 18.89 -6.82
N VAL A 85 23.39 18.21 -5.68
CA VAL A 85 24.13 16.95 -5.61
C VAL A 85 23.14 15.81 -5.42
N LYS A 86 23.25 14.77 -6.24
CA LYS A 86 22.46 13.54 -6.12
C LYS A 86 22.68 12.95 -4.72
N ARG A 87 21.59 12.68 -4.00
CA ARG A 87 21.58 12.03 -2.69
C ARG A 87 20.58 10.88 -2.71
N TYR A 88 20.85 9.88 -1.89
CA TYR A 88 19.96 8.73 -1.72
C TYR A 88 19.37 8.76 -0.31
N GLY A 89 18.13 8.32 -0.15
CA GLY A 89 17.45 8.22 1.14
C GLY A 89 17.36 6.76 1.57
N LEU A 90 17.90 6.44 2.74
CA LEU A 90 17.80 5.11 3.36
C LEU A 90 16.67 5.12 4.38
N ILE A 91 15.69 4.24 4.21
CA ILE A 91 14.52 4.15 5.08
C ILE A 91 14.68 2.92 5.97
N PHE A 92 14.64 3.12 7.28
CA PHE A 92 14.54 2.06 8.27
C PHE A 92 13.10 1.99 8.77
N THR A 93 12.49 0.81 8.69
CA THR A 93 11.14 0.58 9.20
C THR A 93 11.15 -0.46 10.30
N CYS A 94 10.58 -0.12 11.45
CA CYS A 94 10.37 -1.08 12.53
C CYS A 94 9.25 -2.07 12.13
N LEU A 95 9.54 -3.37 12.19
CA LEU A 95 8.58 -4.42 11.80
C LEU A 95 7.37 -4.50 12.75
N THR A 96 7.56 -4.19 14.04
CA THR A 96 6.51 -4.28 15.06
C THR A 96 5.65 -3.02 15.09
N THR A 97 6.26 -1.85 15.22
CA THR A 97 5.54 -0.57 15.42
C THR A 97 5.26 0.20 14.13
N ARG A 98 5.84 -0.22 13.00
CA ARG A 98 5.81 0.52 11.72
C ARG A 98 6.43 1.92 11.81
N ALA A 99 7.22 2.22 12.84
CA ALA A 99 7.98 3.45 12.94
C ALA A 99 9.01 3.53 11.79
N ALA A 100 9.02 4.65 11.07
CA ALA A 100 9.96 4.90 9.98
C ALA A 100 11.02 5.93 10.40
N HIS A 101 12.28 5.68 10.05
CA HIS A 101 13.41 6.58 10.25
C HIS A 101 14.16 6.74 8.94
N LEU A 102 14.39 7.98 8.52
CA LEU A 102 15.06 8.31 7.25
C LEU A 102 16.46 8.84 7.52
N GLU A 103 17.47 8.23 6.86
CA GLU A 103 18.84 8.72 6.84
C GLU A 103 19.24 9.09 5.42
N VAL A 104 19.98 10.19 5.27
CA VAL A 104 20.51 10.60 3.96
C VAL A 104 21.86 9.93 3.72
N THR A 105 22.05 9.34 2.54
CA THR A 105 23.32 8.80 2.04
C THR A 105 23.80 9.58 0.82
N TYR A 106 25.13 9.62 0.67
CA TYR A 106 25.78 10.40 -0.38
C TYR A 106 25.91 9.64 -1.71
N THR A 107 26.09 8.32 -1.64
CA THR A 107 26.22 7.39 -2.77
C THR A 107 25.50 6.08 -2.45
N MET A 108 25.25 5.25 -3.46
CA MET A 108 24.67 3.89 -3.32
C MET A 108 25.77 2.84 -3.06
N ASP A 109 26.76 3.18 -2.24
CA ASP A 109 27.88 2.31 -1.91
C ASP A 109 27.71 1.69 -0.52
N VAL A 110 28.35 0.52 -0.31
CA VAL A 110 28.37 -0.19 0.98
C VAL A 110 28.90 0.69 2.12
N HIS A 111 29.95 1.49 1.87
CA HIS A 111 30.51 2.39 2.89
C HIS A 111 29.54 3.50 3.30
N SER A 112 28.82 4.08 2.33
CA SER A 112 27.78 5.08 2.57
C SER A 112 26.62 4.47 3.39
N PHE A 113 26.27 3.22 3.11
CA PHE A 113 25.29 2.45 3.89
C PHE A 113 25.76 2.20 5.33
N ILE A 114 26.97 1.68 5.56
CA ILE A 114 27.50 1.41 6.92
C ILE A 114 27.52 2.69 7.75
N ARG A 115 27.91 3.83 7.16
CA ARG A 115 27.89 5.13 7.86
C ARG A 115 26.47 5.55 8.25
N ALA A 116 25.47 5.29 7.43
CA ALA A 116 24.07 5.57 7.76
C ALA A 116 23.55 4.62 8.83
N LEU A 117 23.87 3.33 8.75
CA LEU A 117 23.49 2.34 9.76
C LEU A 117 24.07 2.68 11.13
N ARG A 118 25.34 3.09 11.20
CA ARG A 118 25.96 3.53 12.46
C ARG A 118 25.25 4.76 13.06
N ARG A 119 24.84 5.73 12.24
CA ARG A 119 24.06 6.89 12.71
C ARG A 119 22.68 6.47 13.23
N PHE A 120 22.03 5.53 12.55
CA PHE A 120 20.77 4.97 13.01
C PHE A 120 20.91 4.28 14.38
N ILE A 121 21.90 3.39 14.53
CA ILE A 121 22.17 2.68 15.78
C ILE A 121 22.50 3.66 16.91
N ALA A 122 23.33 4.67 16.65
CA ALA A 122 23.68 5.67 17.65
C ALA A 122 22.48 6.50 18.14
N ARG A 123 21.44 6.68 17.30
CA ARG A 123 20.24 7.46 17.64
C ARG A 123 19.09 6.63 18.20
N ARG A 124 18.91 5.40 17.75
CA ARG A 124 17.73 4.56 18.03
C ARG A 124 18.05 3.28 18.82
N GLY A 125 19.34 2.98 19.02
CA GLY A 125 19.79 1.72 19.60
C GLY A 125 20.01 0.63 18.55
N CYS A 126 20.69 -0.44 18.94
CA CYS A 126 20.95 -1.58 18.07
C CYS A 126 19.69 -2.45 17.95
N PRO A 127 19.14 -2.65 16.74
CA PRO A 127 18.03 -3.57 16.54
C PRO A 127 18.46 -5.01 16.82
N SER A 128 17.54 -5.84 17.32
CA SER A 128 17.78 -7.27 17.54
C SER A 128 17.88 -8.06 16.24
N THR A 129 17.00 -7.75 15.27
CA THR A 129 16.97 -8.37 13.96
C THR A 129 16.83 -7.29 12.90
N THR A 130 17.65 -7.36 11.86
CA THR A 130 17.55 -6.49 10.68
C THR A 130 17.24 -7.36 9.47
N VAL A 131 16.22 -6.96 8.71
CA VAL A 131 15.83 -7.59 7.46
C VAL A 131 16.01 -6.55 6.36
N PHE A 132 16.76 -6.92 5.33
CA PHE A 132 16.97 -6.09 4.15
C PHE A 132 16.23 -6.73 2.99
N ASP A 133 15.63 -5.90 2.14
CA ASP A 133 15.20 -6.36 0.82
C ASP A 133 16.45 -6.60 -0.03
N ASN A 134 16.33 -7.49 -1.01
CA ASN A 134 17.42 -8.17 -1.67
C ASN A 134 18.21 -7.28 -2.66
N ALA A 135 18.62 -6.08 -2.25
CA ALA A 135 19.50 -5.23 -3.04
C ALA A 135 20.94 -5.75 -2.97
N GLU A 136 21.61 -5.78 -4.12
CA GLU A 136 22.98 -6.32 -4.29
C GLU A 136 24.00 -5.69 -3.31
N THR A 137 23.76 -4.45 -2.87
CA THR A 137 24.57 -3.74 -1.88
C THR A 137 24.60 -4.43 -0.51
N PHE A 138 23.58 -5.25 -0.18
CA PHE A 138 23.48 -5.98 1.08
C PHE A 138 24.15 -7.35 1.04
N VAL A 139 24.30 -7.96 -0.13
CA VAL A 139 24.95 -9.28 -0.29
C VAL A 139 26.44 -9.21 0.08
N GLY A 140 27.09 -8.08 -0.18
CA GLY A 140 28.46 -7.79 0.29
C GLY A 140 28.57 -7.59 1.82
N THR A 141 27.44 -7.46 2.52
CA THR A 141 27.38 -7.33 3.99
C THR A 141 26.90 -8.60 4.70
N ASN A 142 26.94 -9.77 4.04
CA ASN A 142 26.75 -11.06 4.73
C ASN A 142 27.78 -11.28 5.87
N ALA A 143 28.93 -10.59 5.83
CA ALA A 143 29.91 -10.58 6.93
C ALA A 143 29.47 -9.73 8.14
N LEU A 144 28.48 -8.83 8.01
CA LEU A 144 27.97 -7.97 9.08
C LEU A 144 26.65 -8.47 9.68
N GLN A 145 26.11 -9.59 9.19
CA GLN A 145 24.92 -10.27 9.77
C GLN A 145 25.15 -10.80 11.20
N GLN A 146 26.33 -10.61 11.77
CA GLN A 146 26.65 -10.95 13.15
C GLN A 146 27.18 -9.75 13.95
N VAL A 147 26.52 -8.59 13.90
CA VAL A 147 26.63 -7.65 15.03
C VAL A 147 25.86 -8.25 16.21
N LYS A 148 26.42 -9.31 16.82
CA LYS A 148 26.04 -9.75 18.16
C LYS A 148 26.43 -8.64 19.12
N ASN A 149 25.50 -8.24 19.99
CA ASN A 149 25.81 -7.37 21.13
C ASN A 149 27.04 -7.90 21.88
N PRO A 150 28.17 -7.16 21.95
CA PRO A 150 29.03 -7.29 23.10
C PRO A 150 28.35 -6.48 24.22
N LYS A 151 27.99 -7.16 25.33
CA LYS A 151 27.45 -6.64 26.60
C LYS A 151 25.95 -6.91 26.84
N THR A 152 25.65 -8.16 27.18
CA THR A 152 25.10 -8.42 28.52
C THR A 152 26.24 -8.19 29.52
N GLU A 153 26.13 -7.14 30.34
CA GLU A 153 26.89 -6.79 31.57
C GLU A 153 27.06 -5.26 31.65
N CYS A 154 26.02 -4.61 32.18
CA CYS A 154 26.03 -3.77 33.39
C CYS A 154 24.60 -3.75 33.92
#